data_AF-A0A228JQI2-F1
#
_entry.id   AF-A0A228JQI2-F1
#
_cell.length_a   1.000
_cell.length_b   1.000
_cell.length_c   1.000
_cell.angle_alpha   90.00
_cell.angle_beta   90.00
_cell.angle_gamma   90.00
#
_symmetry.space_group_name_H-M   'P 1'
#
loop_
_entity.id
_entity.type
_entity.pdbx_description
1 polymer ?
#
loop_
_entity_poly.entity_id
_entity_poly.type
_entity_poly.pdbx_seq_one_letter_code
_entity_poly.pdbx_strand_id
1 'polypeptide(L)'
;MNLPHLVSYFFGGAFLANVVPHLVSGLRGEPFQTPFANPPGRGLSSSTVNVLWGVANLVIAYVLVCRVGDFDLRVTADAAAFGLGILALGLFLARRFGELHGGNEPDRERP
;
A
#
# COMPACT_ATOMS: atom_id res chain seq x y z
N MET A 1 -14.07 4.45 -21.91
CA MET A 1 -13.83 4.33 -20.45
C MET A 1 -14.96 3.51 -19.85
N ASN A 2 -14.66 2.36 -19.26
CA ASN A 2 -15.66 1.53 -18.59
C ASN A 2 -15.40 1.58 -17.08
N LEU A 3 -16.45 1.77 -16.28
CA LEU A 3 -16.35 1.86 -14.82
C LEU A 3 -15.51 0.73 -14.19
N PRO A 4 -15.60 -0.54 -14.63
CA PRO A 4 -14.75 -1.61 -14.10
C PRO A 4 -13.24 -1.37 -14.28
N HIS A 5 -12.81 -0.70 -15.36
CA HIS A 5 -11.39 -0.40 -15.56
C HIS A 5 -10.91 0.65 -14.56
N LEU A 6 -11.71 1.71 -14.33
CA LEU A 6 -11.38 2.73 -13.32
C LEU A 6 -11.33 2.13 -11.90
N VAL A 7 -12.26 1.23 -11.57
CA VAL A 7 -12.23 0.48 -10.31
C VAL A 7 -10.95 -0.36 -10.21
N SER A 8 -10.58 -1.05 -11.28
CA SER A 8 -9.33 -1.82 -11.33
C SER A 8 -8.11 -0.95 -11.09
N TYR A 9 -8.01 0.20 -11.77
CA TYR A 9 -6.88 1.12 -11.63
C TYR A 9 -6.80 1.74 -10.24
N PHE A 10 -7.94 2.09 -9.63
CA PHE A 10 -8.00 2.54 -8.24
C PHE A 10 -7.41 1.49 -7.30
N PHE A 11 -7.84 0.24 -7.38
CA PHE A 11 -7.27 -0.81 -6.54
C PHE A 11 -5.81 -1.11 -6.89
N GLY A 12 -5.42 -1.02 -8.16
CA GLY A 12 -4.03 -1.14 -8.59
C GLY A 12 -3.12 -0.11 -7.91
N GLY A 13 -3.57 1.14 -7.84
CA GLY A 13 -2.89 2.21 -7.10
C GLY A 13 -2.84 1.96 -5.59
N ALA A 14 -3.94 1.49 -5.01
CA ALA A 14 -3.98 1.12 -3.59
C ALA A 14 -2.96 0.01 -3.28
N PHE A 15 -2.98 -1.12 -4.00
CA PHE A 15 -2.02 -2.19 -3.81
C PHE A 15 -0.58 -1.71 -3.98
N LEU A 16 -0.31 -0.82 -4.94
CA LEU A 16 1.02 -0.23 -5.12
C LEU A 16 1.46 0.61 -3.91
N ALA A 17 0.57 1.40 -3.31
CA ALA A 17 0.88 2.12 -2.07
C ALA A 17 1.26 1.17 -0.92
N ASN A 18 0.63 -0.01 -0.86
CA ASN A 18 0.94 -1.03 0.14
C ASN A 18 2.31 -1.71 -0.10
N VAL A 19 2.83 -1.72 -1.34
CA VAL A 19 4.16 -2.26 -1.64
C VAL A 19 5.23 -1.52 -0.85
N VAL A 20 5.13 -0.18 -0.76
CA VAL A 20 6.19 0.69 -0.24
C VAL A 20 6.59 0.32 1.20
N PRO A 21 5.72 0.37 2.22
CA PRO A 21 6.15 0.08 3.59
C PRO A 21 6.67 -1.35 3.75
N HIS A 22 6.00 -2.33 3.14
CA HIS A 22 6.36 -3.74 3.33
C HIS A 22 7.65 -4.12 2.60
N LEU A 23 7.79 -3.76 1.32
CA LEU A 23 8.97 -4.10 0.55
C LEU A 23 10.19 -3.35 1.08
N VAL A 24 10.06 -2.06 1.40
CA VAL A 24 11.17 -1.26 1.91
C VAL A 24 11.62 -1.77 3.28
N SER A 25 10.72 -1.96 4.25
CA SER A 25 11.12 -2.51 5.56
C SER A 25 11.75 -3.89 5.43
N GLY A 26 11.15 -4.76 4.59
CA GLY A 26 11.71 -6.09 4.33
C GLY A 26 13.13 -6.06 3.74
N LEU A 27 13.37 -5.21 2.75
CA LEU A 27 14.70 -5.05 2.13
C LEU A 27 15.71 -4.40 3.07
N ARG A 28 15.27 -3.57 4.01
CA ARG A 28 16.10 -3.00 5.08
C ARG A 28 16.42 -3.99 6.20
N GLY A 29 15.89 -5.21 6.14
CA GLY A 29 16.05 -6.22 7.20
C GLY A 29 15.22 -5.91 8.45
N GLU A 30 14.26 -5.00 8.37
CA GLU A 30 13.44 -4.55 9.49
C GLU A 30 12.14 -5.37 9.57
N PRO A 31 11.73 -5.81 10.77
CA PRO A 31 10.41 -6.36 10.96
C PRO A 31 9.37 -5.24 10.87
N PHE A 32 8.22 -5.54 10.27
CA PHE A 32 7.13 -4.58 10.08
C PHE A 32 5.77 -5.27 10.16
N GLN A 33 4.71 -4.51 10.42
CA GLN A 33 3.36 -5.06 10.60
C GLN A 33 2.84 -5.64 9.30
N THR A 34 2.20 -6.81 9.35
CA THR A 34 1.52 -7.43 8.19
C THR A 34 0.21 -8.07 8.66
N PRO A 35 -0.73 -8.41 7.74
CA PRO A 35 -1.93 -9.18 8.12
C PRO A 35 -1.62 -10.57 8.68
N PHE A 36 -0.40 -11.09 8.52
CA PHE A 36 0.02 -12.40 9.01
C PHE A 36 0.65 -12.37 10.41
N ALA A 37 0.87 -11.18 10.96
CA ALA A 37 1.41 -11.03 12.31
C ALA A 37 0.37 -11.41 13.39
N ASN A 38 0.83 -11.55 14.64
CA ASN A 38 -0.06 -11.69 15.79
C ASN A 38 0.20 -10.54 16.80
N PRO A 39 -0.78 -9.67 17.09
CA PRO A 39 -2.11 -9.60 16.47
C PRO A 39 -2.06 -9.14 15.00
N PRO A 40 -2.98 -9.58 14.13
CA PRO A 40 -2.99 -9.23 12.70
C PRO A 40 -2.96 -7.71 12.46
N GLY A 41 -2.07 -7.27 11.56
CA GLY A 41 -1.93 -5.86 11.19
C GLY A 41 -1.40 -4.94 12.31
N ARG A 42 -0.99 -5.49 13.46
CA ARG A 42 -0.47 -4.73 14.62
C ARG A 42 0.85 -5.30 15.13
N GLY A 43 0.94 -6.62 15.26
CA GLY A 43 2.18 -7.32 15.58
C GLY A 43 3.18 -7.24 14.43
N LEU A 44 4.41 -7.64 14.71
CA LEU A 44 5.50 -7.62 13.73
C LEU A 44 5.63 -8.96 13.00
N SER A 45 5.84 -8.90 11.69
CA SER A 45 6.32 -10.04 10.91
C SER A 45 7.79 -9.83 10.53
N SER A 46 8.48 -10.93 10.22
CA SER A 46 9.89 -10.88 9.81
C SER A 46 10.10 -10.07 8.53
N SER A 47 11.35 -9.67 8.28
CA SER A 47 11.75 -8.98 7.06
C SER A 47 11.43 -9.80 5.80
N THR A 48 11.65 -11.12 5.83
CA THR A 48 11.31 -12.03 4.72
C THR A 48 9.82 -12.04 4.43
N VAL A 49 8.97 -12.11 5.46
CA VAL A 49 7.51 -12.05 5.28
C VAL A 49 7.10 -10.71 4.66
N ASN A 50 7.74 -9.62 5.07
CA ASN A 50 7.48 -8.29 4.51
C ASN A 50 7.93 -8.16 3.04
N VAL A 51 9.06 -8.74 2.64
CA VAL A 51 9.46 -8.80 1.22
C VAL A 51 8.42 -9.59 0.41
N LEU A 52 8.05 -10.79 0.85
CA LEU A 52 7.08 -11.63 0.15
C LEU A 52 5.72 -10.94 0.04
N TRP A 53 5.28 -10.29 1.13
CA TRP A 53 4.02 -9.55 1.14
C TRP A 53 4.07 -8.32 0.23
N GLY A 54 5.16 -7.54 0.25
CA GLY A 54 5.37 -6.41 -0.66
C GLY A 54 5.35 -6.84 -2.13
N VAL A 55 6.03 -7.94 -2.47
CA VAL A 55 6.03 -8.50 -3.84
C VAL A 55 4.63 -9.01 -4.23
N ALA A 56 3.90 -9.66 -3.33
CA ALA A 56 2.53 -10.08 -3.61
C ALA A 56 1.62 -8.88 -3.95
N ASN A 57 1.73 -7.78 -3.20
CA ASN A 57 1.00 -6.53 -3.51
C ASN A 57 1.42 -5.95 -4.87
N LEU A 58 2.71 -6.01 -5.21
CA LEU A 58 3.22 -5.53 -6.50
C LEU A 58 2.67 -6.35 -7.68
N VAL A 59 2.61 -7.67 -7.53
CA VAL A 59 2.01 -8.56 -8.54
C VAL A 59 0.52 -8.24 -8.73
N ILE A 60 -0.22 -8.04 -7.64
CA ILE A 60 -1.64 -7.67 -7.72
C ILE A 60 -1.79 -6.30 -8.41
N ALA A 61 -0.98 -5.31 -8.05
CA ALA A 61 -0.99 -4.00 -8.69
C ALA A 61 -0.71 -4.11 -10.21
N TYR A 62 0.31 -4.89 -10.60
CA TYR A 62 0.62 -5.17 -12.01
C TYR A 62 -0.57 -5.78 -12.76
N VAL A 63 -1.22 -6.80 -12.19
CA VAL A 63 -2.38 -7.45 -12.82
C VAL A 63 -3.52 -6.44 -13.01
N LEU A 64 -3.85 -5.68 -11.97
CA LEU A 64 -4.96 -4.72 -12.00
C LEU A 64 -4.73 -3.56 -12.97
N VAL A 65 -3.50 -3.08 -13.10
CA VAL A 65 -3.16 -1.94 -13.97
C VAL A 65 -2.89 -2.40 -15.40
N CYS A 66 -2.08 -3.44 -15.59
CA CYS A 66 -1.55 -3.80 -16.91
C CYS A 66 -2.29 -4.97 -17.58
N ARG A 67 -3.15 -5.70 -16.87
CA ARG A 67 -3.80 -6.91 -17.40
C ARG A 67 -5.31 -6.86 -17.50
N VAL A 68 -5.98 -5.97 -16.76
CA VAL A 68 -7.45 -5.84 -16.80
C VAL A 68 -7.93 -4.91 -17.92
N GLY A 69 -7.21 -3.82 -18.18
CA GLY A 69 -7.56 -2.84 -19.21
C GLY A 69 -6.32 -2.28 -19.90
N ASP A 70 -6.54 -1.34 -20.81
CA ASP A 70 -5.48 -0.59 -21.50
C ASP A 70 -5.21 0.71 -20.72
N PHE A 71 -4.45 0.60 -19.62
CA PHE A 71 -4.13 1.73 -18.77
C PHE A 71 -3.21 2.71 -19.49
N ASP A 72 -3.61 3.97 -19.58
CA ASP A 72 -2.78 5.04 -20.14
C ASP A 72 -2.67 6.22 -19.17
N LEU A 73 -1.44 6.53 -18.75
CA LEU A 73 -1.13 7.69 -17.90
C LEU A 73 -1.49 9.03 -18.54
N ARG A 74 -1.62 9.10 -19.88
CA ARG A 74 -2.05 10.29 -20.61
C ARG A 74 -3.55 10.51 -20.53
N VAL A 75 -4.31 9.47 -20.20
CA VAL A 75 -5.76 9.57 -19.97
C VAL A 75 -5.98 10.04 -18.54
N THR A 76 -6.48 11.26 -18.38
CA THR A 76 -6.67 11.89 -17.06
C THR A 76 -7.53 11.05 -16.13
N ALA A 77 -8.57 10.38 -16.64
CA ALA A 77 -9.44 9.54 -15.81
C ALA A 77 -8.71 8.31 -15.24
N ASP A 78 -7.85 7.67 -16.04
CA ASP A 78 -7.07 6.51 -15.63
C ASP A 78 -6.02 6.91 -14.59
N ALA A 79 -5.27 7.97 -14.89
CA ALA A 79 -4.28 8.54 -13.98
C ALA A 79 -4.91 9.02 -12.66
N ALA A 80 -6.08 9.66 -12.72
CA ALA A 80 -6.81 10.11 -11.54
C ALA A 80 -7.32 8.93 -10.70
N ALA A 81 -7.91 7.91 -11.31
CA ALA A 81 -8.38 6.73 -10.59
C ALA A 81 -7.22 6.01 -9.87
N PHE A 82 -6.12 5.78 -10.58
CA PHE A 82 -4.91 5.18 -10.03
C PHE A 82 -4.30 6.02 -8.89
N GLY A 83 -4.13 7.33 -9.11
CA GLY A 83 -3.60 8.26 -8.12
C GLY A 83 -4.48 8.38 -6.87
N LEU A 84 -5.81 8.38 -7.03
CA LEU A 84 -6.75 8.36 -5.91
C LEU A 84 -6.63 7.07 -5.09
N GLY A 85 -6.39 5.93 -5.73
CA GLY A 85 -6.10 4.67 -5.05
C GLY A 85 -4.85 4.75 -4.17
N ILE A 86 -3.76 5.28 -4.72
CA ILE A 86 -2.51 5.52 -3.98
C ILE A 86 -2.77 6.44 -2.79
N LEU A 87 -3.44 7.57 -3.01
CA LEU A 87 -3.69 8.57 -1.97
C LEU A 87 -4.58 8.01 -0.86
N ALA A 88 -5.69 7.37 -1.22
CA ALA A 88 -6.65 6.84 -0.25
C ALA A 88 -6.00 5.79 0.66
N LEU A 89 -5.33 4.79 0.07
CA LEU A 89 -4.67 3.77 0.88
C LEU A 89 -3.45 4.33 1.61
N GLY A 90 -2.66 5.21 0.98
CA GLY A 90 -1.51 5.86 1.61
C GLY A 90 -1.90 6.62 2.88
N LEU A 91 -2.97 7.43 2.83
CA LEU A 91 -3.49 8.14 4.01
C LEU A 91 -4.02 7.16 5.07
N PHE A 92 -4.68 6.08 4.65
CA PHE A 92 -5.12 5.04 5.58
C PHE A 92 -3.93 4.38 6.29
N LEU A 93 -2.90 3.94 5.54
CA LEU A 93 -1.69 3.32 6.10
C LEU A 93 -0.94 4.30 7.01
N ALA A 94 -0.78 5.55 6.59
CA ALA A 94 -0.14 6.59 7.39
C ALA A 94 -0.81 6.75 8.76
N ARG A 95 -2.15 6.78 8.81
CA ARG A 95 -2.89 6.84 10.08
C ARG A 95 -2.74 5.55 10.87
N ARG A 96 -2.95 4.38 10.26
CA ARG A 96 -2.94 3.09 10.98
C ARG A 96 -1.56 2.75 11.53
N PHE A 97 -0.50 2.93 10.75
CA PHE A 97 0.86 2.75 11.23
C PHE A 97 1.28 3.93 12.11
N GLY A 98 0.76 5.14 11.90
CA GLY A 98 0.96 6.28 12.80
C GLY A 98 0.49 6.01 14.23
N GLU A 99 -0.61 5.27 14.44
CA GLU A 99 -1.04 4.81 15.77
C GLU A 99 -0.01 3.91 16.45
N LEU A 100 0.79 3.17 15.67
CA LEU A 100 1.75 2.18 16.17
C LEU A 100 3.17 2.76 16.31
N HIS A 101 3.51 3.75 15.49
CA HIS A 101 4.84 4.36 15.43
C HIS A 101 4.87 5.80 15.99
N GLY A 102 3.78 6.28 16.60
CA GLY A 102 3.69 7.60 17.23
C GLY A 102 3.42 8.78 16.28
N GLY A 103 3.18 8.54 14.99
CA GLY A 103 2.99 9.60 13.99
C GLY A 103 1.67 10.38 14.10
N ASN A 104 0.69 9.88 14.87
CA ASN A 104 -0.62 10.53 15.02
C ASN A 104 -0.74 11.46 16.23
N GLU A 105 0.27 11.51 17.10
CA GLU A 105 0.28 12.34 18.31
C GLU A 105 1.49 13.29 18.26
N PRO A 106 1.45 14.37 17.46
CA PRO A 106 2.60 15.26 17.29
C PRO A 106 3.03 15.97 18.59
N ASP A 107 2.13 16.05 19.59
CA ASP A 107 2.32 16.82 20.82
C ASP A 107 2.43 15.96 22.10
N ARG A 108 2.61 14.63 22.02
CA ARG A 108 2.96 13.84 23.22
C ARG A 108 4.45 14.04 23.56
N GLU A 109 4.67 15.11 24.31
CA GLU A 109 5.79 15.44 25.19
C GLU A 109 7.03 14.53 25.11
N ARG A 110 8.13 15.12 24.64
CA ARG A 110 9.47 14.64 24.99
C ARG A 110 9.66 14.81 26.51
N PRO A 111 10.00 13.75 27.26
CA PRO A 111 10.68 13.93 28.54
C PRO A 111 12.08 14.52 28.33
#